data_AF-A0A823J9G8-F1
#
_entry.id   AF-A0A823J9G8-F1
#
_cell.length_a   1.000
_cell.length_b   1.000
_cell.length_c   1.000
_cell.angle_alpha   90.00
_cell.angle_beta   90.00
_cell.angle_gamma   90.00
#
_symmetry.space_group_name_H-M   'P 1'
#
loop_
_entity.id
_entity.type
_entity.pdbx_description
1 polymer ?
#
loop_
_entity_poly.entity_id
_entity_poly.type
_entity_poly.pdbx_seq_one_letter_code
_entity_poly.pdbx_strand_id
1 'polypeptide(L)' 'MILTQKRPEFIGFNGPEATYVIIWKLLDKGLTKTVCYSAEELEEQIELHAWKFDGYEVIANAEDI' A
#
# COMPACT_ATOMS: atom_id res chain seq x y z
N MET A 1 17.16 -12.01 39.44
CA MET A 1 17.00 -10.64 38.90
C MET A 1 16.09 -10.76 37.68
N ILE A 2 14.83 -10.36 37.82
CA ILE A 2 13.84 -10.48 36.74
C ILE A 2 13.96 -9.17 35.95
N LEU A 3 14.65 -9.21 34.81
CA LEU A 3 14.71 -8.06 33.91
C LEU A 3 13.29 -7.75 33.44
N THR A 4 12.75 -6.64 33.92
CA THR A 4 11.52 -6.03 33.42
C THR A 4 11.70 -5.75 31.92
N GLN A 5 11.16 -6.66 31.10
CA GLN A 5 11.04 -6.46 29.65
C GLN A 5 10.11 -5.27 29.42
N LYS A 6 10.68 -4.09 29.10
CA LYS A 6 9.93 -2.97 28.55
C LYS A 6 9.20 -3.48 27.31
N ARG A 7 7.88 -3.35 27.29
CA ARG A 7 7.07 -3.62 26.09
C ARG A 7 7.54 -2.64 25.00
N PRO A 8 7.73 -3.09 23.74
CA PRO A 8 8.09 -2.18 22.67
C PRO A 8 6.97 -1.15 22.51
N GLU A 9 7.29 0.13 22.74
CA GLU A 9 6.34 1.25 22.63
C GLU A 9 6.01 1.60 21.17
N PHE A 10 6.70 0.99 20.21
CA PHE A 10 6.44 1.12 18.78
C PHE A 10 6.43 -0.24 18.10
N ILE A 11 5.22 -0.69 17.71
CA ILE A 11 5.06 -1.66 16.62
C ILE A 11 4.75 -0.81 15.38
N GLY A 12 5.77 -0.13 14.87
CA GLY A 12 5.70 0.66 13.64
C GLY A 12 6.41 -0.10 12.53
N PHE A 13 5.80 -0.15 11.35
CA PHE A 13 6.48 -0.63 10.15
C PHE A 13 7.48 0.47 9.74
N ASN A 14 8.76 0.31 10.10
CA ASN A 14 9.83 1.24 9.71
C ASN A 14 10.27 0.96 8.25
N GLY A 15 9.28 0.91 7.36
CA GLY A 15 9.47 0.79 5.92
C GLY A 15 9.31 2.16 5.26
N PRO A 16 9.71 2.29 3.98
CA PRO A 16 9.43 3.50 3.21
C PRO A 16 7.93 3.83 3.31
N GLU A 17 7.60 5.12 3.40
CA GLU A 17 6.21 5.54 3.38
C GLU A 17 5.62 5.25 2.00
N ALA A 18 4.43 4.66 1.99
CA ALA A 18 3.72 4.34 0.76
C ALA A 18 3.36 5.62 0.02
N THR A 19 4.02 5.91 -1.09
CA THR A 19 3.74 7.10 -1.90
C THR A 19 2.41 6.95 -2.64
N TYR A 20 2.09 5.74 -3.12
CA TYR A 20 0.88 5.47 -3.90
C TYR A 20 0.22 4.16 -3.45
N VAL A 21 -1.11 4.15 -3.36
CA VAL A 21 -1.90 2.97 -3.07
C VAL A 21 -2.96 2.79 -4.15
N ILE A 22 -2.93 1.65 -4.84
CA ILE A 22 -3.92 1.29 -5.85
C ILE A 22 -5.00 0.43 -5.19
N ILE A 23 -6.24 0.89 -5.21
CA ILE A 23 -7.43 0.12 -4.82
C ILE A 23 -8.09 -0.43 -6.07
N TRP A 24 -8.01 -1.73 -6.24
CA TRP A 24 -8.62 -2.45 -7.34
C TRP A 24 -10.06 -2.81 -7.03
N LYS A 25 -10.95 -2.47 -7.96
CA LYS A 25 -12.38 -2.77 -7.92
C LYS A 25 -12.63 -4.03 -8.76
N LEU A 26 -12.92 -5.14 -8.10
CA LEU A 26 -13.52 -6.33 -8.72
C LEU A 26 -14.99 -6.36 -8.34
N LEU A 27 -15.87 -6.38 -9.34
CA LEU A 27 -17.32 -6.45 -9.17
C LEU A 27 -17.78 -7.63 -8.29
N ASP A 28 -17.00 -8.73 -8.28
CA ASP A 28 -17.45 -10.02 -7.71
C ASP A 28 -16.63 -10.52 -6.51
N LYS A 29 -15.37 -10.07 -6.33
CA LYS A 29 -14.41 -10.69 -5.39
C LYS A 29 -13.85 -9.79 -4.29
N GLY A 30 -14.35 -8.56 -4.16
CA GLY A 30 -13.92 -7.63 -3.14
C GLY A 30 -12.72 -6.76 -3.54
N LEU A 31 -12.40 -5.81 -2.66
CA LEU A 31 -11.38 -4.79 -2.89
C LEU A 31 -9.99 -5.38 -2.67
N THR A 32 -9.12 -5.30 -3.67
CA THR A 32 -7.69 -5.63 -3.53
C THR A 32 -6.90 -4.33 -3.47
N LYS A 33 -5.87 -4.26 -2.63
CA LYS A 33 -5.00 -3.08 -2.55
C LYS A 33 -3.55 -3.43 -2.84
N THR A 34 -2.92 -2.63 -3.69
CA THR A 34 -1.49 -2.70 -3.98
C THR A 34 -0.85 -1.43 -3.44
N VAL A 35 0.27 -1.56 -2.75
CA VAL A 35 1.04 -0.44 -2.24
C VAL A 35 2.27 -0.27 -3.12
N CYS A 36 2.48 0.94 -3.63
CA CYS A 36 3.58 1.33 -4.50
C CYS A 36 4.37 2.46 -3.83
N TYR A 37 5.69 2.37 -3.86
CA TYR A 37 6.55 3.37 -3.22
C TYR A 37 7.11 4.37 -4.23
N SER A 38 7.07 4.03 -5.52
CA SER A 38 7.53 4.88 -6.63
C SER A 38 6.47 5.02 -7.72
N ALA A 39 6.55 6.08 -8.53
CA ALA A 39 5.67 6.26 -9.68
C ALA A 39 5.87 5.20 -10.78
N GLU A 40 7.12 4.76 -10.98
CA GLU A 40 7.43 3.67 -11.92
C GLU A 40 6.73 2.36 -11.51
N GLU A 41 6.80 1.99 -10.23
CA GLU A 41 6.10 0.82 -9.70
C GLU A 41 4.58 0.95 -9.83
N LEU A 42 4.04 2.16 -9.69
CA LEU A 42 2.61 2.42 -9.88
C LEU A 42 2.19 2.12 -11.33
N GLU A 43 2.92 2.63 -12.31
CA GLU A 43 2.63 2.41 -13.73
C GLU A 43 2.77 0.93 -14.10
N GLU A 44 3.83 0.25 -13.68
CA GLU A 44 4.03 -1.17 -13.92
C GLU A 44 2.89 -2.01 -13.31
N GLN A 45 2.48 -1.71 -12.07
CA GLN A 45 1.36 -2.40 -11.43
C GLN A 45 0.05 -2.12 -12.15
N ILE A 46 -0.17 -0.90 -12.66
CA ILE A 46 -1.34 -0.57 -13.46
C ILE A 46 -1.38 -1.42 -14.73
N GLU A 47 -0.30 -1.45 -15.51
CA GLU A 47 -0.24 -2.21 -16.76
C GLU A 47 -0.40 -3.73 -16.53
N LEU A 48 0.26 -4.29 -15.52
CA LEU A 48 0.20 -5.72 -15.20
C LEU A 48 -1.19 -6.19 -14.75
N HIS A 49 -1.95 -5.31 -14.12
CA HIS A 49 -3.22 -5.65 -13.49
C HIS A 49 -4.45 -5.07 -14.21
N ALA A 50 -4.29 -4.11 -15.13
CA ALA A 50 -5.39 -3.50 -15.89
C ALA A 50 -6.28 -4.52 -16.62
N TRP A 51 -5.72 -5.64 -17.10
CA TRP A 51 -6.50 -6.70 -17.76
C TRP A 51 -7.32 -7.58 -16.80
N LYS A 52 -6.97 -7.58 -15.51
CA LYS A 52 -7.52 -8.47 -14.48
C LYS A 52 -8.64 -7.83 -13.66
N PHE A 53 -8.63 -6.50 -13.53
CA PHE A 53 -9.57 -5.77 -12.68
C PHE A 53 -10.48 -4.87 -13.54
N ASP A 54 -11.71 -4.69 -13.08
CA ASP A 54 -12.73 -3.92 -13.81
C ASP A 54 -12.46 -2.40 -13.74
N GLY A 55 -11.89 -1.97 -12.62
CA GLY A 55 -11.41 -0.62 -12.44
C GLY A 55 -10.44 -0.51 -11.26
N TYR A 56 -9.84 0.66 -11.11
CA TYR A 56 -8.94 0.95 -10.02
C TYR A 56 -9.05 2.41 -9.58
N GLU A 57 -8.60 2.68 -8.36
CA GLU A 57 -8.54 4.01 -7.76
C GLU A 57 -7.16 4.17 -7.14
N VAL A 58 -6.47 5.27 -7.44
CA VAL A 58 -5.13 5.53 -6.91
C VAL A 58 -5.25 6.59 -5.81
N ILE A 59 -4.72 6.28 -4.63
CA ILE A 59 -4.59 7.19 -3.51
C ILE A 59 -3.10 7.52 -3.39
N ALA A 60 -2.74 8.79 -3.62
CA ALA A 60 -1.39 9.28 -3.32
C ALA A 60 -1.33 9.77 -1.87
N ASN A 61 -0.22 9.53 -1.18
CA ASN A 61 0.00 10.11 0.13
C ASN A 61 0.15 11.64 -0.02
N ALA A 62 -0.57 12.41 0.81
CA ALA A 62 -0.73 13.85 0.69
C ALA A 62 0.42 14.66 1.33
N GLU A 63 1.56 14.03 1.60
CA GLU A 63 2.72 14.70 2.23
C GLU A 63 3.60 15.47 1.22
N ASP A 64 3.21 15.53 -0.05
CA ASP A 64 3.76 16.43 -1.07
C ASP A 64 2.76 17.58 -1.35
N ILE A 65 2.53 18.46 -0.36
CA ILE A 65 1.94 19.81 -0.54
C ILE A 65 2.73 20.82 0.28
#